data_AF-A0A1B2HMU1-F1
#
_entry.id   AF-A0A1B2HMU1-F1
#
_cell.length_a   1.000
_cell.length_b   1.000
_cell.length_c   1.000
_cell.angle_alpha   90.00
_cell.angle_beta   90.00
_cell.angle_gamma   90.00
#
_symmetry.space_group_name_H-M   'P 1'
#
loop_
_entity.id
_entity.type
_entity.pdbx_description
1 polymer ?
#
loop_
_entity_poly.entity_id
_entity_poly.type
_entity_poly.pdbx_seq_one_letter_code
_entity_poly.pdbx_strand_id
1 'polypeptide(L)' 'MSDLDSVIARYASTDFDDSTPLLEAGLESLALLRLAVEVATDDDAEIDATRLVDLRTVGDLKGWLRDLEGAA' A
#
# COMPACT_ATOMS: atom_id res chain seq x y z
N MET A 1 12.97 -3.53 -9.28
CA MET A 1 12.04 -3.58 -8.12
C MET A 1 11.30 -2.25 -8.14
N SER A 2 9.97 -2.28 -8.19
CA SER A 2 9.14 -1.07 -8.34
C SER A 2 9.40 -0.12 -7.18
N ASP A 3 9.33 1.20 -7.37
CA ASP A 3 9.49 2.20 -6.30
C ASP A 3 8.62 1.84 -5.08
N LEU A 4 7.39 1.40 -5.38
CA LEU A 4 6.41 0.90 -4.44
C LEU A 4 6.84 -0.29 -3.58
N ASP A 5 7.60 -1.26 -4.12
CA ASP A 5 8.13 -2.37 -3.33
C ASP A 5 9.10 -1.86 -2.26
N SER A 6 9.91 -0.86 -2.60
CA SER A 6 10.88 -0.27 -1.68
C SER A 6 10.18 0.52 -0.57
N VAL A 7 9.11 1.23 -0.93
CA VAL A 7 8.24 1.94 0.01
C VAL A 7 7.54 0.95 0.94
N ILE A 8 6.89 -0.09 0.42
CA ILE A 8 6.22 -1.13 1.23
C ILE A 8 7.23 -1.84 2.16
N ALA A 9 8.42 -2.16 1.67
CA ALA A 9 9.48 -2.80 2.45
C ALA A 9 9.98 -1.97 3.64
N ARG A 10 9.78 -0.65 3.62
CA ARG A 10 10.11 0.21 4.76
C ARG A 10 9.14 0.01 5.94
N TYR A 11 7.93 -0.43 5.66
CA TYR A 11 6.87 -0.62 6.65
C TYR A 11 6.61 -2.10 6.94
N ALA A 12 6.96 -3.01 6.02
CA ALA A 12 6.88 -4.43 6.24
C ALA A 12 7.92 -4.88 7.29
N SER A 13 7.50 -5.77 8.20
CA SER A 13 8.40 -6.37 9.20
C SER A 13 9.13 -7.61 8.68
N THR A 14 8.67 -8.19 7.58
CA THR A 14 9.26 -9.37 6.94
C THR A 14 9.32 -9.20 5.44
N ASP A 15 10.11 -10.05 4.79
CA ASP A 15 10.08 -10.23 3.35
C ASP A 15 8.66 -10.62 2.91
N PHE A 16 8.23 -10.08 1.78
CA PHE A 16 6.88 -10.23 1.27
C PHE A 16 6.88 -10.51 -0.22
N ASP A 17 5.86 -11.24 -0.65
CA ASP A 17 5.51 -11.43 -2.05
C ASP A 17 4.10 -10.90 -2.30
N ASP A 18 3.68 -10.80 -3.55
CA ASP A 18 2.33 -10.36 -3.94
C ASP A 18 1.23 -11.22 -3.28
N SER A 19 1.51 -12.51 -3.06
CA SER A 19 0.57 -13.44 -2.39
C SER A 19 0.61 -13.35 -0.86
N THR A 20 1.55 -12.61 -0.27
CA THR A 20 1.71 -12.53 1.18
C THR A 20 0.56 -11.73 1.79
N PRO A 21 -0.13 -12.25 2.82
CA PRO A 21 -1.14 -11.49 3.55
C PRO A 21 -0.56 -10.25 4.21
N LEU A 22 -1.29 -9.13 4.23
CA LEU A 22 -0.82 -7.90 4.86
C LEU A 22 -0.43 -8.08 6.32
N LEU A 23 -1.23 -8.84 7.05
CA LEU A 23 -0.98 -9.15 8.46
C LEU A 23 0.32 -9.96 8.66
N GLU A 24 0.62 -10.90 7.75
CA GLU A 24 1.86 -11.68 7.78
C GLU A 24 3.08 -10.81 7.43
N ALA A 25 2.91 -9.86 6.51
CA ALA A 25 3.93 -8.85 6.19
C ALA A 25 4.17 -7.85 7.33
N GLY A 26 3.31 -7.82 8.36
CA GLY A 26 3.33 -6.84 9.44
C GLY A 26 2.77 -5.47 9.04
N LEU A 27 1.97 -5.42 7.96
CA LEU A 27 1.35 -4.20 7.47
C LEU A 27 -0.02 -4.02 8.11
N GLU A 28 -0.09 -3.09 9.06
CA GLU A 28 -1.32 -2.72 9.75
C GLU A 28 -1.99 -1.48 9.11
N SER A 29 -3.26 -1.24 9.41
CA SER A 29 -4.06 -0.14 8.83
C SER A 29 -3.37 1.24 8.87
N LEU A 30 -2.63 1.52 9.95
CA LEU A 30 -1.88 2.79 10.09
C LEU A 30 -0.67 2.85 9.15
N ALA A 31 0.04 1.73 8.98
CA ALA A 31 1.14 1.64 8.03
C ALA A 31 0.62 1.85 6.60
N LEU A 32 -0.51 1.21 6.25
CA LEU A 32 -1.16 1.38 4.94
C LEU A 32 -1.55 2.85 4.67
N LEU A 33 -2.17 3.51 5.66
CA LEU A 33 -2.54 4.93 5.54
C LEU A 33 -1.32 5.84 5.37
N ARG A 34 -0.24 5.61 6.13
CA ARG A 34 1.00 6.38 5.96
C ARG A 34 1.62 6.15 4.59
N LEU A 35 1.56 4.92 4.10
CA LEU A 35 2.05 4.57 2.78
C LEU A 35 1.26 5.30 1.69
N ALA A 36 -0.06 5.30 1.80
CA ALA A 36 -0.96 5.98 0.88
C ALA A 36 -0.68 7.48 0.83
N VAL A 37 -0.46 8.13 1.97
CA VAL A 37 -0.10 9.54 2.05
C VAL A 37 1.29 9.83 1.45
N GLU A 38 2.24 8.90 1.60
CA GLU A 38 3.58 9.05 1.00
C GLU A 38 3.55 8.88 -0.52
N VAL A 39 2.69 7.99 -1.02
CA VAL A 39 2.53 7.67 -2.45
C VAL A 39 1.60 8.66 -3.16
N ALA A 40 0.60 9.19 -2.47
CA ALA A 40 -0.27 10.25 -2.98
C ALA A 40 0.55 11.53 -3.21
N THR A 41 1.04 11.70 -4.44
CA THR A 41 1.79 12.88 -4.86
C THR A 41 0.92 14.09 -5.16
N ASP A 42 -0.39 13.90 -5.31
CA ASP A 42 -1.35 14.97 -5.55
C ASP A 42 -2.08 15.34 -4.26
N ASP A 43 -2.14 16.64 -3.95
CA ASP A 43 -2.80 17.16 -2.74
C ASP A 43 -4.33 16.91 -2.80
N ASP A 44 -4.88 16.68 -4.00
CA ASP A 44 -6.30 16.36 -4.24
C ASP A 44 -6.58 14.84 -4.32
N ALA A 45 -5.56 13.99 -4.15
CA ALA A 45 -5.74 12.55 -4.20
C ALA A 45 -6.66 12.06 -3.06
N GLU A 46 -7.89 11.66 -3.41
CA GLU A 46 -8.83 11.09 -2.45
C GLU A 46 -8.41 9.66 -2.06
N ILE A 47 -7.92 9.52 -0.83
CA ILE A 47 -7.60 8.22 -0.25
C ILE A 47 -8.90 7.57 0.25
N ASP A 48 -9.47 6.69 -0.57
CA ASP A 48 -10.62 5.87 -0.16
C ASP A 48 -10.19 4.77 0.82
N ALA A 49 -10.25 5.11 2.12
CA ALA A 49 -9.93 4.18 3.21
C ALA A 49 -10.87 2.97 3.29
N THR A 50 -12.02 2.99 2.60
CA THR A 50 -12.93 1.84 2.53
C THR A 50 -12.30 0.70 1.72
N ARG A 51 -11.51 1.03 0.69
CA ARG A 51 -10.77 0.03 -0.09
C ARG A 51 -9.72 -0.71 0.74
N LEU A 52 -9.18 -0.09 1.80
CA LEU A 52 -8.24 -0.74 2.72
C LEU A 52 -8.84 -2.00 3.37
N VAL A 53 -10.17 -2.06 3.55
CA VAL A 53 -10.86 -3.22 4.14
C VAL A 53 -10.89 -4.42 3.19
N ASP A 54 -10.77 -4.17 1.88
CA ASP A 54 -10.79 -5.20 0.85
C ASP A 54 -9.39 -5.77 0.59
N LEU A 55 -8.33 -5.03 0.97
CA LEU A 55 -6.94 -5.46 0.79
C LEU A 55 -6.63 -6.66 1.69
N ARG A 56 -6.39 -7.81 1.05
CA ARG A 56 -6.03 -9.07 1.73
C ARG A 56 -4.53 -9.33 1.68
N THR A 57 -3.90 -8.93 0.58
CA THR A 57 -2.53 -9.28 0.22
C THR A 57 -1.69 -8.06 -0.12
N VAL A 58 -0.37 -8.22 -0.16
CA VAL A 58 0.53 -7.16 -0.62
C VAL A 58 0.29 -6.84 -2.10
N GLY A 59 -0.14 -7.81 -2.91
CA GLY A 59 -0.56 -7.56 -4.30
C GLY A 59 -1.75 -6.61 -4.41
N ASP A 60 -2.78 -6.83 -3.60
CA ASP A 60 -3.92 -5.91 -3.49
C ASP A 60 -3.46 -4.50 -3.11
N LEU A 61 -2.60 -4.39 -2.09
CA LEU A 61 -2.05 -3.12 -1.66
C LEU A 61 -1.28 -2.41 -2.78
N LYS A 62 -0.43 -3.13 -3.51
CA LYS A 62 0.31 -2.57 -4.63
C LYS A 62 -0.61 -2.07 -5.74
N GLY A 63 -1.67 -2.81 -6.04
CA GLY A 63 -2.69 -2.42 -7.00
C GLY A 63 -3.39 -1.13 -6.57
N TRP A 64 -3.80 -1.05 -5.30
CA TRP A 64 -4.45 0.13 -4.74
C TRP A 64 -3.55 1.36 -4.73
N LEU A 65 -2.29 1.23 -4.35
CA LEU A 65 -1.35 2.36 -4.35
C LEU A 65 -1.01 2.83 -5.77
N ARG A 66 -0.93 1.93 -6.75
CA ARG A 66 -0.78 2.32 -8.16
C ARG A 66 -1.96 3.12 -8.68
N ASP A 67 -3.17 2.80 -8.22
CA ASP A 67 -4.37 3.59 -8.54
C ASP A 67 -4.22 5.02 -8.00
N LEU A 68 -3.66 5.18 -6.80
CA LEU A 68 -3.35 6.48 -6.21
C LEU A 68 -2.22 7.24 -6.96
N GLU A 69 -1.16 6.54 -7.39
CA GLU A 69 -0.09 7.15 -8.22
C GLU A 69 -0.60 7.60 -9.60
N GLY A 70 -1.57 6.87 -10.15
CA GLY A 70 -2.06 7.03 -11.53
C GLY A 70 -3.33 7.86 -11.67
N ALA A 71 -3.95 8.34 -10.59
CA ALA A 71 -5.18 9.12 -10.62
C ALA A 71 -5.04 10.57 -11.13
N ALA A 72 -3.96 10.88 -11.85
CA ALA A 72 -3.68 12.18 -12.45
C ALA A 72 -4.37 12.40 -13.81
#